data_AF-A0A367LX91-F1
#
_entry.id   AF-A0A367LX91-F1
#
_cell.length_a   1.000
_cell.length_b   1.000
_cell.length_c   1.000
_cell.angle_alpha   90.00
_cell.angle_beta   90.00
_cell.angle_gamma   90.00
#
_symmetry.space_group_name_H-M   'P 1'
#
loop_
_entity.id
_entity.type
_entity.pdbx_description
1 polymer ?
#
loop_
_entity_poly.entity_id
_entity_poly.type
_entity_poly.pdbx_seq_one_letter_code
_entity_poly.pdbx_strand_id
1 'polypeptide(L)'
;LRLARVRLAPDLLGSLLARQVRIGSLELEGLKLTLREGEDGQWSLDGLPHSDKPSDPRKLLQFLLQTQRISLLDSQLEVAPRGSAALSLSAVGATLRSSSVGGQSLDARLQLPDGQPLALHAEGRID
;
A
#
# COMPACT_ATOMS: atom_id res chain seq x y z
N LEU A 1 6.66 -0.82 15.58
CA LEU A 1 6.22 -1.44 14.30
C LEU A 1 5.20 -2.52 14.64
N ARG A 2 3.92 -2.36 14.27
CA ARG A 2 2.91 -3.42 14.46
C ARG A 2 2.38 -3.77 13.08
N LEU A 3 2.85 -4.88 12.55
CA LEU A 3 2.25 -5.58 11.42
C LEU A 3 1.74 -6.89 12.00
N ALA A 4 0.43 -7.12 11.93
CA ALA A 4 -0.16 -8.26 12.61
C ALA A 4 0.05 -9.55 11.80
N ARG A 5 -0.15 -9.48 10.49
CA ARG A 5 -0.02 -10.64 9.60
C ARG A 5 0.42 -10.21 8.20
N VAL A 6 1.22 -11.07 7.58
CA VAL A 6 1.56 -11.02 6.15
C VAL A 6 1.17 -12.34 5.54
N ARG A 7 0.42 -12.30 4.43
CA ARG A 7 0.16 -13.49 3.60
C ARG A 7 0.64 -13.22 2.20
N LEU A 8 1.44 -14.12 1.68
CA LEU A 8 1.94 -14.06 0.31
C LEU A 8 1.50 -15.34 -0.40
N ALA A 9 0.87 -15.19 -1.55
CA ALA A 9 0.55 -16.30 -2.44
C ALA A 9 1.29 -16.11 -3.77
N PRO A 10 2.10 -17.11 -4.20
CA PRO A 10 2.74 -17.08 -5.50
C PRO A 10 1.70 -17.29 -6.61
N ASP A 11 1.95 -16.70 -7.77
CA ASP A 11 1.20 -17.02 -8.99
C ASP A 11 1.83 -18.26 -9.64
N LEU A 12 1.34 -19.46 -9.29
CA LEU A 12 1.93 -20.70 -9.77
C LEU A 12 1.85 -20.84 -11.29
N LEU A 13 0.70 -20.53 -11.90
CA LEU A 13 0.50 -20.67 -13.34
C LEU A 13 1.32 -19.64 -14.11
N GLY A 14 1.24 -18.36 -13.75
CA GLY A 14 2.02 -17.32 -14.38
C GLY A 14 3.53 -17.51 -14.15
N SER A 15 3.93 -18.07 -13.00
CA SER A 15 5.34 -18.37 -12.76
C SER A 15 5.88 -19.47 -13.66
N LEU A 16 5.11 -20.55 -13.84
CA LEU A 16 5.50 -21.66 -14.71
C LEU A 16 5.55 -21.22 -16.18
N LEU A 17 4.55 -20.48 -16.64
CA LEU A 17 4.50 -19.96 -18.02
C LEU A 17 5.67 -19.01 -18.32
N ALA A 18 6.00 -18.13 -17.37
CA ALA A 18 7.09 -17.17 -17.52
C ALA A 18 8.47 -17.76 -17.17
N ARG A 19 8.53 -18.99 -16.64
CA ARG A 19 9.74 -19.60 -16.05
C ARG A 19 10.44 -18.69 -15.03
N GLN A 20 9.64 -17.93 -14.28
CA GLN A 20 10.12 -16.94 -13.32
C GLN A 20 9.18 -16.90 -12.13
N VAL A 21 9.70 -16.87 -10.89
CA VAL A 21 8.86 -16.74 -9.69
C VAL A 21 8.13 -15.40 -9.70
N ARG A 22 6.80 -15.44 -9.59
CA ARG A 22 5.93 -14.26 -9.55
C ARG A 22 5.03 -14.30 -8.33
N ILE A 23 4.79 -13.13 -7.75
CA ILE A 23 3.86 -12.95 -6.65
C ILE A 23 2.47 -12.70 -7.24
N GLY A 24 1.49 -13.55 -6.87
CA GLY A 24 0.10 -13.38 -7.27
C GLY A 24 -0.61 -12.42 -6.32
N SER A 25 -0.53 -12.67 -5.02
CA SER A 25 -1.16 -11.80 -4.04
C SER A 25 -0.32 -11.54 -2.80
N LEU A 26 -0.35 -10.31 -2.32
CA LEU A 26 0.21 -9.88 -1.04
C LEU A 26 -0.91 -9.30 -0.16
N GLU A 27 -1.10 -9.86 1.03
CA GLU A 27 -2.05 -9.39 2.02
C GLU A 27 -1.30 -8.91 3.27
N LEU A 28 -1.59 -7.68 3.70
CA LEU A 28 -1.00 -7.04 4.86
C LEU A 28 -2.12 -6.68 5.83
N GLU A 29 -2.05 -7.18 7.06
CA GLU A 29 -3.08 -6.98 8.08
C GLU A 29 -2.51 -6.22 9.27
N GLY A 30 -3.25 -5.20 9.73
CA GLY A 30 -2.91 -4.45 10.93
C GLY A 30 -1.68 -3.55 10.78
N LEU A 31 -1.26 -3.25 9.55
CA LEU A 31 -0.12 -2.37 9.27
C LEU A 31 -0.42 -0.95 9.78
N LYS A 32 0.56 -0.35 10.46
CA LYS A 32 0.55 1.06 10.85
C LYS A 32 1.59 1.82 10.06
N LEU A 33 1.16 2.77 9.25
CA LEU A 33 2.01 3.62 8.43
C LEU A 33 1.94 5.06 8.90
N THR A 34 3.07 5.76 8.85
CA THR A 34 3.14 7.21 9.07
C THR A 34 3.80 7.84 7.87
N LEU A 35 3.08 8.72 7.19
CA LEU A 35 3.57 9.52 6.09
C LEU A 35 3.90 10.92 6.62
N ARG A 36 5.18 11.29 6.68
CA ARG A 36 5.66 12.54 7.26
C ARG A 36 6.31 13.40 6.21
N GLU A 37 6.02 14.69 6.24
CA GLU A 37 6.72 15.69 5.42
C GLU A 37 7.96 16.20 6.17
N GLY A 38 9.12 16.09 5.53
CA GLY A 38 10.43 16.51 6.04
C GLY A 38 10.70 18.02 5.88
N GLU A 39 11.84 18.46 6.41
CA GLU A 39 12.22 19.88 6.37
C GLU A 39 12.55 20.40 4.96
N ASP A 40 12.89 19.49 4.06
CA ASP A 40 13.18 19.72 2.65
C ASP A 40 11.93 19.60 1.75
N GLY A 41 10.75 19.38 2.34
CA GLY A 41 9.50 19.12 1.62
C GLY A 41 9.41 17.71 1.03
N GLN A 42 10.36 16.82 1.34
CA GLN A 42 10.28 15.42 0.93
C GLN A 42 9.36 14.64 1.85
N TRP A 43 8.66 13.66 1.29
CA TRP A 43 7.80 12.77 2.07
C TRP A 43 8.56 11.49 2.45
N SER A 44 8.54 11.15 3.74
CA SER A 44 9.05 9.89 4.26
C SER A 44 7.90 8.99 4.72
N LEU A 45 8.02 7.70 4.40
CA LEU A 45 7.06 6.68 4.82
C LEU A 45 7.70 5.78 5.88
N ASP A 46 7.17 5.82 7.08
CA ASP A 46 7.57 4.99 8.22
C ASP A 46 6.56 3.87 8.45
N GLY A 47 7.01 2.77 9.06
CA GLY A 47 6.11 1.69 9.49
C GLY A 47 6.13 0.41 8.65
N LEU A 48 6.91 0.37 7.57
CA LEU A 48 7.05 -0.82 6.73
C LEU A 48 7.95 -1.89 7.39
N PRO A 49 7.63 -3.19 7.24
CA PRO A 49 8.24 -4.28 8.02
C PRO A 49 9.68 -4.67 7.68
N HIS A 50 10.41 -3.98 6.78
CA HIS A 50 11.74 -4.44 6.36
C HIS A 50 12.71 -3.36 5.85
N SER A 51 12.67 -2.13 6.36
CA SER A 51 13.78 -1.20 6.10
C SER A 51 14.03 -0.28 7.29
N ASP A 52 15.17 -0.44 7.94
CA ASP A 52 15.81 0.57 8.82
C ASP A 52 16.26 1.83 8.04
N LYS A 53 15.74 2.02 6.82
CA LYS A 53 16.00 3.15 5.92
C LYS A 53 14.65 3.64 5.38
N PRO A 54 14.47 4.95 5.13
CA PRO A 54 13.34 5.44 4.36
C PRO A 54 13.30 4.66 3.03
N SER A 55 12.27 3.87 2.82
CA SER A 55 12.10 3.15 1.57
C SER A 55 11.81 4.17 0.48
N ASP A 56 12.61 4.20 -0.59
CA ASP A 56 12.35 5.03 -1.77
C ASP A 56 10.90 4.80 -2.23
N PRO A 57 10.02 5.81 -2.14
CA PRO A 57 8.61 5.66 -2.45
C PRO A 57 8.37 5.16 -3.87
N ARG A 58 9.26 5.49 -4.82
CA ARG A 58 9.13 5.03 -6.21
C ARG A 58 9.40 3.53 -6.35
N LYS A 59 10.42 3.01 -5.69
CA LYS A 59 10.76 1.57 -5.75
C LYS A 59 9.67 0.73 -5.10
N LEU A 60 9.18 1.18 -3.95
CA LEU A 60 8.05 0.55 -3.30
C LEU A 60 6.83 0.56 -4.22
N LEU A 61 6.51 1.72 -4.81
CA LEU A 61 5.40 1.82 -5.76
C LEU A 61 5.58 0.84 -6.92
N GLN A 62 6.74 0.81 -7.59
CA GLN A 62 6.99 -0.16 -8.67
C GLN A 62 6.76 -1.62 -8.24
N PHE A 63 7.26 -2.02 -7.07
CA PHE A 63 7.02 -3.36 -6.52
C PHE A 63 5.51 -3.63 -6.32
N LEU A 64 4.79 -2.64 -5.79
CA LEU A 64 3.35 -2.76 -5.60
C LEU A 64 2.62 -2.91 -6.93
N LEU A 65 3.00 -2.12 -7.94
CA LEU A 65 2.36 -2.11 -9.25
C LEU A 65 2.61 -3.41 -10.04
N GLN A 66 3.74 -4.09 -9.83
CA GLN A 66 4.08 -5.37 -10.46
C GLN A 66 3.33 -6.58 -9.87
N THR A 67 2.80 -6.46 -8.66
CA THR A 67 2.06 -7.54 -7.99
C THR A 67 0.60 -7.52 -8.46
N GLN A 68 0.04 -8.68 -8.83
CA GLN A 68 -1.31 -8.72 -9.41
C GLN A 68 -2.38 -8.24 -8.43
N ARG A 69 -2.23 -8.56 -7.13
CA ARG A 69 -3.14 -8.10 -6.09
C ARG A 69 -2.41 -7.78 -4.81
N ILE A 70 -2.62 -6.58 -4.28
CA ILE A 70 -2.21 -6.21 -2.93
C ILE A 70 -3.43 -5.81 -2.14
N SER A 71 -3.62 -6.41 -0.98
CA SER A 71 -4.70 -6.08 -0.06
C SER A 71 -4.12 -5.64 1.29
N LEU A 72 -4.62 -4.52 1.78
CA LEU A 72 -4.34 -3.97 3.08
C LEU A 72 -5.62 -4.07 3.91
N LEU A 73 -5.53 -4.64 5.12
CA LEU A 73 -6.69 -4.86 6.00
C LEU A 73 -6.42 -4.32 7.39
N ASP A 74 -7.46 -3.76 8.02
CA ASP A 74 -7.45 -3.28 9.40
C ASP A 74 -6.25 -2.39 9.73
N SER A 75 -5.85 -1.58 8.76
CA SER A 75 -4.66 -0.74 8.85
C SER A 75 -4.95 0.66 9.36
N GLN A 76 -3.89 1.35 9.75
CA GLN A 76 -3.93 2.74 10.18
C GLN A 76 -2.87 3.52 9.39
N LEU A 77 -3.26 4.69 8.89
CA LEU A 77 -2.37 5.61 8.19
C LEU A 77 -2.44 6.96 8.89
N GLU A 78 -1.30 7.43 9.38
CA GLU A 78 -1.16 8.78 9.91
C GLU A 78 -0.43 9.64 8.88
N VAL A 79 -1.03 10.76 8.50
CA VAL A 79 -0.40 11.74 7.61
C VAL A 79 -0.02 12.95 8.46
N ALA A 80 1.26 13.28 8.52
CA ALA A 80 1.80 14.40 9.29
C ALA A 80 2.45 15.42 8.33
N PRO A 81 1.67 16.34 7.73
CA PRO A 81 2.20 17.43 6.93
C PRO A 81 2.97 18.42 7.80
N ARG A 82 3.89 19.16 7.20
CA ARG A 82 4.67 20.16 7.92
C ARG A 82 3.78 21.36 8.27
N GLY A 83 3.82 21.78 9.54
CA GLY A 83 3.08 22.97 10.00
C GLY A 83 1.56 22.80 10.11
N SER A 84 1.05 21.57 10.00
CA SER A 84 -0.36 21.22 10.16
C SER A 84 -0.55 20.09 11.17
N ALA A 85 -1.77 19.91 11.68
CA ALA A 85 -2.10 18.79 12.55
C ALA A 85 -2.01 17.45 11.79
N ALA A 86 -1.56 16.40 12.48
CA ALA A 86 -1.54 15.06 11.90
C ALA A 86 -2.97 14.53 11.68
N LEU A 87 -3.20 13.94 10.52
CA LEU A 87 -4.45 13.32 10.12
C LEU A 87 -4.35 11.81 10.36
N SER A 88 -5.14 11.30 11.30
CA SER A 88 -5.20 9.86 11.58
C SER A 88 -6.34 9.21 10.81
N LEU A 89 -5.99 8.35 9.87
CA LEU A 89 -6.92 7.53 9.09
C LEU A 89 -6.91 6.12 9.67
N SER A 90 -8.09 5.61 10.02
CA SER A 90 -8.23 4.32 10.70
C SER A 90 -9.11 3.36 9.90
N ALA A 91 -9.11 2.08 10.30
CA ALA A 91 -9.82 1.01 9.59
C ALA A 91 -9.57 1.02 8.07
N VAL A 92 -8.31 1.31 7.70
CA VAL A 92 -7.89 1.42 6.31
C VAL A 92 -7.89 0.02 5.70
N GLY A 93 -8.84 -0.20 4.80
CA GLY A 93 -8.91 -1.34 3.91
C GLY A 93 -8.64 -0.89 2.49
N ALA A 94 -7.63 -1.42 1.82
CA ALA A 94 -7.33 -1.08 0.43
C ALA A 94 -7.04 -2.34 -0.38
N THR A 95 -7.40 -2.36 -1.65
CA THR A 95 -7.02 -3.41 -2.59
C THR A 95 -6.62 -2.79 -3.92
N LEU A 96 -5.35 -2.95 -4.26
CA LEU A 96 -4.81 -2.65 -5.58
C LEU A 96 -4.86 -3.95 -6.41
N ARG A 97 -5.43 -3.87 -7.60
CA ARG A 97 -5.38 -4.94 -8.61
C ARG A 97 -4.66 -4.43 -9.84
N SER A 98 -3.65 -5.18 -10.27
CA SER A 98 -2.93 -4.96 -11.52
C SER A 98 -3.28 -6.09 -12.49
N SER A 99 -3.84 -5.73 -13.64
CA SER A 99 -4.13 -6.67 -14.72
C SER A 99 -2.89 -6.93 -15.57
N SER A 100 -2.85 -8.10 -16.21
CA SER A 100 -1.78 -8.47 -17.15
C SER A 100 -1.73 -7.61 -18.42
N VAL A 101 -2.80 -6.85 -18.71
CA VAL A 101 -2.92 -5.95 -19.87
C VAL A 101 -2.65 -4.48 -19.53
N GLY A 102 -2.02 -4.20 -18.37
CA GLY A 102 -1.55 -2.87 -17.95
C GLY A 102 -2.57 -2.00 -17.22
N GLY A 103 -3.83 -2.44 -17.11
CA GLY A 103 -4.86 -1.76 -16.33
C GLY A 103 -4.69 -1.98 -14.82
N GLN A 104 -5.02 -0.96 -14.03
CA GLN A 104 -4.96 -0.97 -12.58
C GLN A 104 -6.24 -0.42 -11.97
N SER A 105 -6.69 -1.03 -10.87
CA SER A 105 -7.80 -0.53 -10.06
C SER A 105 -7.40 -0.52 -8.59
N LEU A 106 -7.62 0.60 -7.92
CA LEU A 106 -7.46 0.77 -6.50
C LEU A 106 -8.84 1.00 -5.88
N ASP A 107 -9.27 0.06 -5.04
CA ASP A 107 -10.40 0.27 -4.13
C ASP A 107 -9.85 0.54 -2.74
N ALA A 108 -10.32 1.59 -2.08
CA ALA A 108 -9.97 1.85 -0.70
C ALA A 108 -11.18 2.31 0.12
N ARG A 109 -11.17 1.94 1.39
CA ARG A 109 -12.15 2.31 2.40
C ARG A 109 -11.40 2.65 3.66
N LEU A 110 -11.74 3.76 4.29
CA LEU A 110 -11.07 4.24 5.48
C LEU A 110 -12.01 5.08 6.31
N GLN A 111 -11.72 5.23 7.60
CA GLN A 111 -12.41 6.14 8.50
C GLN A 111 -11.55 7.38 8.71
N LEU A 112 -12.16 8.54 8.51
CA LEU A 112 -11.58 9.85 8.76
C LEU A 112 -11.49 10.12 10.28
N PRO A 113 -10.71 11.13 10.72
CA PRO A 113 -10.56 11.45 12.15
C PRO A 113 -11.86 11.83 12.85
N ASP A 114 -12.86 12.28 12.09
CA ASP A 114 -14.21 12.60 12.57
C ASP A 114 -15.13 11.37 12.68
N GLY A 115 -14.62 10.18 12.35
CA GLY A 115 -15.35 8.91 12.36
C GLY A 115 -16.15 8.64 11.08
N GLN A 116 -16.13 9.53 10.09
CA GLN A 116 -16.88 9.33 8.86
C GLN A 116 -16.20 8.30 7.95
N PRO A 117 -16.96 7.37 7.34
CA PRO A 117 -16.40 6.45 6.36
C PRO A 117 -16.18 7.16 5.02
N LEU A 118 -15.00 6.96 4.43
CA LEU A 118 -14.66 7.39 3.09
C LEU A 118 -14.35 6.16 2.23
N ALA A 119 -14.99 6.10 1.06
CA ALA A 119 -14.69 5.11 0.04
C ALA A 119 -14.08 5.80 -1.17
N LEU A 120 -13.05 5.18 -1.72
CA LEU A 120 -12.25 5.65 -2.84
C LEU A 120 -12.23 4.54 -3.88
N HIS A 121 -12.41 4.91 -5.13
CA HIS A 121 -12.16 4.03 -6.25
C HIS A 121 -11.37 4.82 -7.29
N ALA A 122 -10.25 4.27 -7.72
CA ALA A 122 -9.41 4.86 -8.76
C ALA A 122 -9.04 3.79 -9.77
N GLU A 123 -9.09 4.15 -11.05
CA GLU A 123 -8.61 3.30 -12.14
C GLU A 123 -7.50 4.04 -12.89
N GLY A 124 -6.54 3.28 -13.37
CA GLY A 124 -5.41 3.79 -14.12
C GLY A 124 -4.90 2.77 -15.11
N ARG A 125 -4.05 3.22 -16.01
CA ARG A 125 -3.24 2.35 -16.86
C ARG A 125 -1.79 2.73 -16.66
N ILE A 126 -0.94 1.73 -16.63
CA ILE A 126 0.50 1.94 -16.69
C ILE A 126 0.96 1.52 -18.07
N ASP A 127 1.44 2.50 -18.82
CA ASP A 127 2.09 2.31 -20.12
C ASP A 127 3.61 2.08 -19.93
#